data_AF-A0A7C6XU02-F1
#
_entry.id   AF-A0A7C6XU02-F1
#
_cell.length_a   1.000
_cell.length_b   1.000
_cell.length_c   1.000
_cell.angle_alpha   90.00
_cell.angle_beta   90.00
_cell.angle_gamma   90.00
#
_symmetry.space_group_name_H-M   'P 1'
#
loop_
_entity.id
_entity.type
_entity.pdbx_description
1 polymer ?
#
loop_
_entity_poly.entity_id
_entity_poly.type
_entity_poly.pdbx_seq_one_letter_code
_entity_poly.pdbx_strand_id
1 'polypeptide(L)'
;MWTDMYDDDKNPGNGKKKDTFMGGKWGYTKVYIDVIILMRANGKMRPLAIIWDDAKYNIDKFEGPFQRPPQYVWVTGPTLRFGFFINGKKSTVYYEENTGRWFVEKPGSKFDSPGSNKR
;
A
#
# COMPACT_ATOMS: atom_id res chain seq x y z
N MET A 1 -6.28 12.47 17.19
CA MET A 1 -5.45 12.60 15.97
C MET A 1 -5.43 11.27 15.22
N TRP A 2 -6.49 10.99 14.46
CA TRP A 2 -6.67 9.79 13.61
C TRP A 2 -7.86 10.01 12.63
N THR A 3 -8.13 11.25 12.25
CA THR A 3 -9.36 11.66 11.56
C THR A 3 -9.15 12.13 10.12
N ASP A 4 -7.92 12.41 9.69
CA ASP A 4 -7.69 13.03 8.38
C ASP A 4 -7.29 12.03 7.27
N MET A 5 -7.44 10.72 7.51
CA MET A 5 -7.08 9.68 6.54
C MET A 5 -8.20 9.36 5.52
N TYR A 6 -9.42 9.88 5.68
CA TYR A 6 -10.58 9.52 4.84
C TYR A 6 -11.56 10.69 4.63
N ASP A 7 -11.09 11.85 4.16
CA ASP A 7 -11.98 12.84 3.56
C ASP A 7 -11.93 12.70 2.03
N ASP A 8 -12.93 12.00 1.48
CA ASP A 8 -13.09 11.63 0.07
C ASP A 8 -13.71 12.76 -0.79
N ASP A 9 -13.91 13.97 -0.23
CA ASP A 9 -14.80 15.00 -0.80
C ASP A 9 -14.12 16.22 -1.47
N LYS A 10 -12.88 16.09 -1.96
CA LYS A 10 -12.28 17.17 -2.78
C LYS A 10 -11.76 16.65 -4.10
N ASN A 11 -12.69 16.40 -5.02
CA ASN A 11 -12.47 16.30 -6.46
C ASN A 11 -12.42 17.72 -7.07
N PRO A 12 -11.27 18.28 -7.47
CA PRO A 12 -11.26 19.44 -8.34
C PRO A 12 -11.27 18.97 -9.79
N GLY A 13 -12.31 19.41 -10.50
CA GLY A 13 -12.57 19.07 -11.88
C GLY A 13 -11.51 19.55 -12.88
N ASN A 14 -11.62 18.92 -14.04
CA ASN A 14 -11.40 19.40 -15.40
C ASN A 14 -10.07 20.10 -15.77
N GLY A 15 -9.39 19.48 -16.74
CA GLY A 15 -8.47 20.17 -17.65
C GLY A 15 -7.05 20.43 -17.12
N LYS A 16 -6.16 19.44 -17.28
CA LYS A 16 -4.74 19.59 -17.68
C LYS A 16 -4.09 18.20 -17.74
N LYS A 17 -3.26 17.99 -18.76
CA LYS A 17 -2.60 16.71 -19.07
C LYS A 17 -1.93 16.16 -17.82
N LYS A 18 -2.32 14.95 -17.44
CA LYS A 18 -1.88 14.28 -16.21
C LYS A 18 -0.54 13.60 -16.47
N ASP A 19 0.54 14.37 -16.38
CA ASP A 19 1.92 13.88 -16.28
C ASP A 19 2.02 12.81 -15.18
N THR A 20 2.09 11.55 -15.61
CA THR A 20 2.32 10.39 -14.75
C THR A 20 3.72 10.50 -14.16
N PHE A 21 3.84 10.99 -12.93
CA PHE A 21 5.09 10.91 -12.19
C PHE A 21 5.26 9.49 -11.63
N MET A 22 6.28 8.80 -12.14
CA MET A 22 6.86 7.53 -11.66
C MET A 22 5.93 6.61 -10.86
N GLY A 23 5.21 5.74 -11.57
CA GLY A 23 4.71 4.50 -10.97
C GLY A 23 3.38 4.56 -10.21
N GLY A 24 2.58 5.62 -10.30
CA GLY A 24 1.21 5.61 -9.76
C GLY A 24 0.24 6.65 -10.32
N LYS A 25 -1.05 6.53 -9.96
CA LYS A 25 -2.07 7.59 -10.06
C LYS A 25 -1.68 8.70 -9.08
N TRP A 26 -1.78 9.97 -9.50
CA TRP A 26 -1.36 11.15 -8.74
C TRP A 26 -1.58 11.02 -7.22
N GLY A 27 -0.49 11.13 -6.47
CA GLY A 27 -0.53 11.20 -5.01
C GLY A 27 -0.46 9.87 -4.28
N TYR A 28 0.00 8.77 -4.89
CA TYR A 28 0.34 7.53 -4.18
C TYR A 28 1.73 7.02 -4.56
N THR A 29 2.44 6.45 -3.60
CA THR A 29 3.73 5.79 -3.80
C THR A 29 3.72 4.37 -3.25
N LYS A 30 4.57 3.53 -3.83
CA LYS A 30 4.82 2.17 -3.37
C LYS A 30 5.84 2.22 -2.24
N VAL A 31 5.48 1.72 -1.06
CA VAL A 31 6.40 1.59 0.06
C VAL A 31 6.60 0.12 0.37
N TYR A 32 7.83 -0.37 0.21
CA TYR A 32 8.18 -1.74 0.55
C TYR A 32 8.27 -1.90 2.07
N ILE A 33 7.80 -3.04 2.55
CA ILE A 33 7.71 -3.34 3.98
C ILE A 33 8.26 -4.73 4.27
N ASP A 34 8.70 -4.90 5.51
CA ASP A 34 9.06 -6.20 6.04
C ASP A 34 7.83 -6.87 6.64
N VAL A 35 7.66 -8.16 6.35
CA VAL A 35 6.53 -8.97 6.82
C VAL A 35 7.06 -10.26 7.41
N ILE A 36 6.67 -10.55 8.66
CA ILE A 36 6.93 -11.83 9.30
C ILE A 36 5.85 -12.81 8.86
N ILE A 37 6.27 -13.88 8.18
CA ILE A 37 5.36 -14.86 7.57
C ILE A 37 5.64 -16.25 8.15
N LEU A 38 4.57 -16.94 8.53
CA LEU A 38 4.60 -18.39 8.70
C LEU A 38 4.43 -19.05 7.34
N MET A 39 5.49 -19.70 6.86
CA MET A 39 5.39 -20.64 5.74
C MET A 39 4.97 -22.01 6.29
N ARG A 40 3.81 -22.49 5.88
CA ARG A 40 3.35 -23.84 6.27
C ARG A 40 3.99 -24.90 5.39
N ALA A 41 4.12 -26.12 5.91
CA ALA A 41 4.64 -27.27 5.16
C ALA A 41 3.89 -27.56 3.85
N ASN A 42 2.62 -27.16 3.74
CA ASN A 42 1.83 -27.28 2.51
C ASN A 42 2.01 -26.11 1.53
N GLY A 43 3.02 -25.26 1.74
CA GLY A 43 3.32 -24.10 0.89
C GLY A 43 2.40 -22.89 1.09
N LYS A 44 1.41 -22.95 2.00
CA LYS A 44 0.55 -21.80 2.28
C LYS A 44 1.27 -20.77 3.15
N MET A 45 1.25 -19.52 2.69
CA MET A 45 1.74 -18.37 3.45
C MET A 45 0.69 -17.84 4.41
N ARG A 46 1.08 -17.58 5.65
CA ARG A 46 0.27 -16.86 6.64
C ARG A 46 1.08 -15.70 7.23
N PRO A 47 0.74 -14.44 6.89
CA PRO A 47 1.32 -13.27 7.55
C PRO A 47 0.99 -13.26 9.04
N LEU A 48 1.97 -12.92 9.88
CA LEU A 48 1.84 -12.86 11.33
C LEU A 48 2.04 -11.45 11.88
N ALA A 49 2.96 -10.68 11.31
CA ALA A 49 3.26 -9.32 11.71
C ALA A 49 3.89 -8.54 10.56
N ILE A 50 3.85 -7.21 10.65
CA ILE A 50 4.64 -6.32 9.80
C ILE A 50 5.69 -5.60 10.65
N ILE A 51 6.79 -5.20 10.03
CA ILE A 51 7.77 -4.29 10.62
C ILE A 51 7.70 -2.98 9.83
N TRP A 52 7.50 -1.88 10.54
CA TRP A 52 7.37 -0.55 9.97
C TRP A 52 7.98 0.48 10.92
N ASP A 53 8.84 1.36 10.41
CA ASP A 53 9.59 2.36 11.21
C ASP A 53 10.19 1.77 12.49
N ASP A 54 10.91 0.64 12.35
CA ASP A 54 11.55 -0.14 13.42
C ASP A 54 10.60 -0.73 14.49
N ALA A 55 9.29 -0.62 14.31
CA ALA A 55 8.29 -1.19 15.20
C ALA A 55 7.62 -2.43 14.59
N LYS A 56 7.36 -3.43 15.43
CA LYS A 56 6.62 -4.64 15.05
C LYS A 56 5.14 -4.48 15.37
N TYR A 57 4.29 -4.74 14.38
CA TYR A 57 2.84 -4.72 14.52
C TYR A 57 2.26 -6.10 14.22
N ASN A 58 1.62 -6.72 15.22
CA ASN A 58 1.00 -8.03 15.04
C ASN A 58 -0.29 -7.91 14.22
N ILE A 59 -0.53 -8.90 13.36
CA ILE A 59 -1.74 -8.99 12.54
C ILE A 59 -2.76 -9.82 13.33
N ASP A 60 -3.87 -9.19 13.71
CA ASP A 60 -4.97 -9.83 14.44
C ASP A 60 -5.71 -10.83 13.55
N LYS A 61 -5.96 -10.41 12.31
CA LYS A 61 -6.71 -11.14 11.29
C LYS A 61 -6.15 -10.78 9.92
N PHE A 62 -6.20 -11.72 8.98
CA PHE A 62 -5.95 -11.43 7.58
C PHE A 62 -7.04 -12.02 6.68
N GLU A 63 -7.20 -11.43 5.51
CA GLU A 63 -8.07 -11.85 4.43
C GLU A 63 -7.25 -12.01 3.14
N GLY A 64 -7.49 -13.09 2.41
CA GLY A 64 -6.76 -13.43 1.18
C GLY A 64 -5.86 -14.67 1.32
N PRO A 65 -4.89 -14.87 0.41
CA PRO A 65 -4.54 -14.00 -0.73
C PRO A 65 -5.61 -13.97 -1.84
N PHE A 66 -5.73 -12.85 -2.55
CA PHE A 66 -6.51 -12.73 -3.79
C PHE A 66 -5.62 -12.23 -4.93
N GLN A 67 -5.69 -12.87 -6.10
CA GLN A 67 -5.02 -12.38 -7.31
C GLN A 67 -5.69 -11.08 -7.79
N ARG A 68 -5.15 -9.93 -7.41
CA ARG A 68 -5.71 -8.62 -7.74
C ARG A 68 -4.61 -7.57 -7.86
N PRO A 69 -4.69 -6.68 -8.86
CA PRO A 69 -3.74 -5.60 -8.98
C PRO A 69 -3.86 -4.60 -7.80
N PRO A 70 -2.79 -3.85 -7.51
CA PRO A 70 -2.82 -2.66 -6.67
C PRO A 70 -3.81 -1.60 -7.19
N GLN A 71 -4.26 -0.72 -6.30
CA GLN A 71 -5.37 0.19 -6.59
C GLN A 71 -4.90 1.54 -7.15
N TYR A 72 -3.69 1.96 -6.81
CA TYR A 72 -3.14 3.29 -7.10
C TYR A 72 -1.74 3.26 -7.72
N VAL A 73 -0.93 2.22 -7.48
CA VAL A 73 0.44 2.10 -8.03
C VAL A 73 0.51 1.09 -9.16
N TRP A 74 1.50 1.25 -10.04
CA TRP A 74 1.77 0.32 -11.13
C TRP A 74 2.63 -0.87 -10.65
N VAL A 75 2.38 -2.03 -11.24
CA VAL A 75 3.16 -3.27 -11.10
C VAL A 75 3.37 -3.88 -12.47
N THR A 76 4.50 -4.56 -12.65
CA THR A 76 4.87 -5.19 -13.92
C THR A 76 4.47 -6.67 -13.97
N GLY A 77 3.96 -7.25 -12.88
CA GLY A 77 3.71 -8.68 -12.78
C GLY A 77 2.58 -9.07 -11.82
N PRO A 78 2.35 -10.39 -11.67
CA PRO A 78 1.34 -10.94 -10.78
C PRO A 78 1.49 -10.41 -9.35
N THR A 79 0.37 -9.98 -8.76
CA THR A 79 0.33 -9.41 -7.42
C THR A 79 -0.79 -10.04 -6.62
N LEU A 80 -0.48 -10.46 -5.40
CA LEU A 80 -1.45 -10.92 -4.42
C LEU A 80 -1.83 -9.76 -3.50
N ARG A 81 -3.14 -9.55 -3.32
CA ARG A 81 -3.70 -8.59 -2.36
C ARG A 81 -4.12 -9.29 -1.09
N PHE A 82 -3.71 -8.73 0.04
CA PHE A 82 -4.10 -9.12 1.38
C PHE A 82 -4.81 -7.98 2.08
N GLY A 83 -5.80 -8.31 2.91
CA GLY A 83 -6.35 -7.38 3.90
C GLY A 83 -5.84 -7.77 5.29
N PHE A 84 -5.06 -6.91 5.93
CA PHE A 84 -4.57 -7.11 7.30
C PHE A 84 -5.42 -6.31 8.27
N PHE A 85 -5.61 -6.85 9.47
CA PHE A 85 -6.21 -6.13 10.58
C PHE A 85 -5.15 -5.98 11.66
N ILE A 86 -4.89 -4.74 12.08
CA ILE A 86 -3.96 -4.40 13.15
C ILE A 86 -4.70 -3.49 14.12
N ASN A 87 -4.79 -3.91 15.39
CA ASN A 87 -5.61 -3.26 16.41
C ASN A 87 -7.05 -3.01 15.91
N GLY A 88 -7.62 -4.01 15.24
CA GLY A 88 -8.98 -3.95 14.67
C GLY A 88 -9.15 -3.07 13.42
N LYS A 89 -8.11 -2.38 12.94
CA LYS A 89 -8.16 -1.54 11.74
C LYS A 89 -7.67 -2.28 10.52
N LYS A 90 -8.44 -2.20 9.43
CA LYS A 90 -8.09 -2.86 8.17
C LYS A 90 -7.07 -2.04 7.38
N SER A 91 -6.07 -2.71 6.84
CA SER A 91 -5.07 -2.17 5.91
C SER A 91 -4.89 -3.13 4.73
N THR A 92 -4.57 -2.60 3.56
CA THR A 92 -4.33 -3.42 2.36
C THR A 92 -2.83 -3.53 2.13
N VAL A 93 -2.36 -4.76 1.93
CA VAL A 93 -0.94 -5.06 1.66
C VAL A 93 -0.86 -5.93 0.41
N TYR A 94 0.20 -5.73 -0.36
CA TYR A 94 0.42 -6.40 -1.63
C TYR A 94 1.72 -7.20 -1.60
N TYR A 95 1.74 -8.31 -2.33
CA TYR A 95 2.92 -9.14 -2.55
C TYR A 95 3.16 -9.30 -4.06
N GLU A 96 4.33 -8.87 -4.52
CA GLU A 96 4.79 -9.05 -5.90
C GLU A 96 5.43 -10.43 -6.06
N GLU A 97 4.77 -11.33 -6.79
CA GLU A 97 5.22 -12.72 -6.89
C GLU A 97 6.56 -12.86 -7.63
N ASN A 98 6.84 -11.96 -8.56
CA ASN A 98 8.07 -11.93 -9.36
C ASN A 98 9.30 -11.43 -8.58
N THR A 99 9.12 -10.50 -7.65
CA THR A 99 10.24 -9.93 -6.88
C THR A 99 10.33 -10.50 -5.46
N GLY A 100 9.27 -11.16 -4.99
CA GLY A 100 9.15 -11.63 -3.61
C GLY A 100 8.98 -10.50 -2.59
N ARG A 101 8.63 -9.28 -3.04
CA ARG A 101 8.57 -8.09 -2.17
C ARG A 101 7.15 -7.78 -1.73
N TRP A 102 7.04 -7.34 -0.48
CA TRP A 102 5.79 -6.86 0.11
C TRP A 102 5.75 -5.34 0.08
N PHE A 103 4.59 -4.77 -0.23
CA PHE A 103 4.42 -3.32 -0.26
C PHE A 103 3.02 -2.87 0.14
N VAL A 104 2.92 -1.60 0.50
CA VAL A 104 1.67 -0.86 0.68
C VAL A 104 1.61 0.34 -0.26
N GLU A 105 0.40 0.82 -0.48
CA GLU A 105 0.16 2.08 -1.20
C GLU A 105 0.00 3.18 -0.18
N LYS A 106 0.94 4.13 -0.17
CA LYS A 106 0.91 5.28 0.74
C LYS A 106 0.54 6.52 -0.06
N PRO A 107 -0.46 7.31 0.37
CA PRO A 107 -0.66 8.64 -0.20
C PRO A 107 0.65 9.45 -0.09
N GLY A 108 1.14 9.98 -1.21
CA GLY A 108 2.23 10.94 -1.21
C GLY A 108 1.83 12.14 -0.37
N SER A 109 2.72 12.63 0.49
CA SER A 109 2.39 13.82 1.27
C SER A 109 2.24 15.01 0.32
N LYS A 110 1.41 16.00 0.67
CA LYS A 110 1.31 17.26 -0.11
C LYS A 110 2.66 17.99 -0.22
N PHE A 111 3.65 17.63 0.60
CA PHE A 111 5.02 18.13 0.56
C PHE A 111 5.90 17.42 -0.47
N ASP A 112 5.56 16.20 -0.88
CA ASP A 112 6.27 15.43 -1.90
C ASP A 112 5.81 15.78 -3.33
N SER A 113 4.88 16.73 -3.46
CA SER A 113 4.46 17.26 -4.75
C SER A 113 5.55 18.21 -5.30
N PRO A 114 6.13 17.95 -6.48
CA PRO A 114 7.07 18.85 -7.12
C PRO A 114 6.32 20.09 -7.64
N GLY A 115 6.00 21.01 -6.74
CA GLY A 115 5.19 22.18 -7.04
C GLY A 115 4.89 23.11 -5.85
N SER A 116 5.25 22.72 -4.63
CA SER A 116 5.02 23.54 -3.43
C SER A 116 6.03 24.68 -3.23
N ASN A 117 6.97 24.90 -4.16
CA ASN A 117 7.88 26.04 -4.12
C ASN A 117 7.58 27.00 -5.29
N LYS A 118 6.54 27.82 -5.13
CA LYS A 118 6.45 29.11 -5.80
C LYS A 118 6.29 30.18 -4.73
N ARG A 119 7.37 30.95 -4.57
CA ARG A 119 7.37 32.27 -3.94
C ARG A 119 6.42 33.20 -4.69
#